data_AF-A0A7Y1YZZ5-F1
#
_entry.id   AF-A0A7Y1YZZ5-F1
#
_cell.length_a   1.000
_cell.length_b   1.000
_cell.length_c   1.000
_cell.angle_alpha   90.00
_cell.angle_beta   90.00
_cell.angle_gamma   90.00
#
_symmetry.space_group_name_H-M   'P 1'
#
loop_
_entity.id
_entity.type
_entity.pdbx_description
1 polymer ?
#
loop_
_entity_poly.entity_id
_entity_poly.type
_entity_poly.pdbx_seq_one_letter_code
_entity_poly.pdbx_strand_id
1 'polypeptide(L)'
;MRHFILAIALGLMPISLNAQTAAEPDPVSAARPEQDLDCAIFVAMAGANAEGSRQTGVIASMTYFIGRFEAVSDIEFKTAAAERLKLASMAEIVAKSDGCISRMEAFSVRMNEFGEAFKDMQSELDDEDSSDE
;
A
#
# COMPACT_ATOMS: atom_id res chain seq x y z
N MET A 1 2.62 15.80 73.56
CA MET A 1 3.12 14.53 72.98
C MET A 1 1.96 13.71 72.50
N ARG A 2 1.75 13.61 71.18
CA ARG A 2 1.02 12.51 70.53
C ARG A 2 1.28 12.63 69.04
N HIS A 3 2.11 11.73 68.52
CA HIS A 3 2.49 11.64 67.13
C HIS A 3 1.37 10.96 66.35
N PHE A 4 0.92 11.58 65.25
CA PHE A 4 0.15 10.90 64.22
C PHE A 4 1.00 10.89 62.96
N ILE A 5 1.61 9.73 62.70
CA ILE A 5 2.35 9.43 61.48
C ILE A 5 1.32 8.95 60.46
N LEU A 6 1.11 9.75 59.41
CA LEU A 6 0.31 9.39 58.24
C LEU A 6 1.16 8.48 57.35
N ALA A 7 0.87 7.18 57.36
CA ALA A 7 1.43 6.21 56.43
C ALA A 7 0.72 6.36 55.07
N ILE A 8 1.41 6.91 54.07
CA ILE A 8 0.97 6.88 52.68
C ILE A 8 1.31 5.49 52.14
N ALA A 9 0.31 4.63 52.06
CA ALA A 9 0.39 3.39 51.32
C ALA A 9 0.46 3.72 49.82
N LEU A 10 1.67 3.65 49.25
CA LEU A 10 1.87 3.59 47.80
C LEU A 10 1.20 2.32 47.29
N GLY A 11 -0.03 2.46 46.82
CA GLY A 11 -0.70 1.46 46.00
C GLY A 11 0.09 1.30 44.70
N LEU A 12 0.87 0.23 44.62
CA LEU A 12 1.40 -0.32 43.38
C LEU A 12 0.22 -0.82 42.55
N MET A 13 -0.37 0.05 41.74
CA MET A 13 -1.22 -0.39 40.64
C MET A 13 -0.30 -0.94 39.55
N PRO A 14 -0.49 -2.20 39.10
CA PRO A 14 0.16 -2.67 37.88
C PRO A 14 -0.43 -1.84 36.74
N ILE A 15 0.39 -0.94 36.19
CA ILE A 15 0.14 -0.38 34.88
C ILE A 15 0.22 -1.58 33.94
N SER A 16 -0.93 -2.10 33.53
CA SER A 16 -1.02 -3.00 32.39
C SER A 16 -0.47 -2.24 31.19
N LEU A 17 0.83 -2.41 30.95
CA LEU A 17 1.48 -2.09 29.70
C LEU A 17 0.79 -2.97 28.66
N ASN A 18 -0.32 -2.50 28.12
CA ASN A 18 -0.73 -2.89 26.80
C ASN A 18 0.44 -2.44 25.93
N ALA A 19 1.30 -3.39 25.60
CA ALA A 19 2.14 -3.31 24.42
C ALA A 19 1.16 -3.08 23.26
N GLN A 20 0.88 -1.81 22.99
CA GLN A 20 0.47 -1.40 21.66
C GLN A 20 1.65 -1.84 20.81
N THR A 21 1.51 -3.01 20.20
CA THR A 21 2.24 -3.33 18.98
C THR A 21 1.91 -2.18 18.06
N ALA A 22 2.77 -1.16 18.06
CA ALA A 22 2.78 -0.15 17.02
C ALA A 22 2.97 -0.99 15.77
N ALA A 23 1.88 -1.21 15.03
CA ALA A 23 1.97 -1.78 13.70
C ALA A 23 3.02 -0.93 13.00
N GLU A 24 4.16 -1.54 12.64
CA GLU A 24 5.12 -0.86 11.79
C GLU A 24 4.32 -0.28 10.62
N PRO A 25 4.46 1.04 10.35
CA PRO A 25 3.72 1.65 9.25
C PRO A 25 4.00 0.81 8.03
N ASP A 26 2.95 0.25 7.43
CA ASP A 26 3.06 -0.57 6.22
C ASP A 26 3.99 0.20 5.27
N PRO A 27 5.14 -0.36 4.87
CA PRO A 27 6.09 0.34 3.99
C PRO A 27 5.41 0.79 2.69
N VAL A 28 4.28 0.19 2.33
CA VAL A 28 3.43 0.60 1.21
C VAL A 28 2.62 1.87 1.52
N SER A 29 2.26 2.15 2.77
CA SER A 29 1.56 3.36 3.22
C SER A 29 2.49 4.56 3.44
N ALA A 30 3.81 4.35 3.58
CA ALA A 30 4.79 5.41 3.84
C ALA A 30 5.40 6.04 2.56
N ALA A 31 5.01 5.56 1.38
CA ALA A 31 5.54 6.07 0.12
C ALA A 31 5.08 7.51 -0.15
N ARG A 32 6.03 8.37 -0.51
CA ARG A 32 5.74 9.75 -0.91
C ARG A 32 5.10 9.80 -2.30
N PRO A 33 4.29 10.83 -2.60
CA PRO A 33 3.64 10.97 -3.91
C PRO A 33 4.64 10.93 -5.07
N GLU A 34 5.83 11.51 -4.91
CA GLU A 34 6.87 11.51 -5.95
C GLU A 34 7.42 10.11 -6.23
N GLN A 35 7.38 9.19 -5.25
CA GLN A 35 7.77 7.80 -5.46
C GLN A 35 6.70 7.05 -6.26
N ASP A 36 5.42 7.35 -6.05
CA ASP A 36 4.32 6.83 -6.86
C ASP A 36 4.43 7.33 -8.32
N LEU A 37 4.73 8.62 -8.50
CA LEU A 37 5.01 9.19 -9.81
C LEU A 37 6.20 8.51 -10.52
N ASP A 38 7.34 8.37 -9.83
CA ASP A 38 8.52 7.71 -10.38
C ASP A 38 8.23 6.24 -10.74
N CYS A 39 7.44 5.53 -9.93
CA CYS A 39 7.07 4.14 -10.20
C CYS A 39 6.11 4.00 -11.39
N ALA A 40 5.11 4.87 -11.52
CA ALA A 40 4.24 4.88 -12.69
C ALA A 40 5.03 5.12 -13.99
N ILE A 41 5.99 6.05 -13.97
CA ILE A 41 6.87 6.33 -15.11
C ILE A 41 7.77 5.11 -15.40
N PHE A 42 8.38 4.52 -14.38
CA PHE A 42 9.19 3.30 -14.51
C PHE A 42 8.40 2.16 -15.18
N VAL A 43 7.20 1.87 -14.69
CA VAL A 43 6.36 0.78 -15.23
C VAL A 43 5.98 1.06 -16.69
N ALA A 44 5.62 2.30 -17.02
CA ALA A 44 5.32 2.68 -18.39
C ALA A 44 6.51 2.43 -19.35
N MET A 45 7.73 2.77 -18.91
CA MET A 45 8.95 2.54 -19.69
C MET A 45 9.28 1.04 -19.80
N ALA A 46 9.24 0.31 -18.69
CA ALA A 46 9.51 -1.13 -18.65
C ALA A 46 8.47 -1.95 -19.44
N GLY A 47 7.25 -1.42 -19.55
CA GLY A 47 6.11 -2.03 -20.22
C GLY A 47 5.85 -1.54 -21.64
N ALA A 48 6.68 -0.66 -22.21
CA ALA A 48 6.41 -0.01 -23.49
C ALA A 48 6.18 -1.00 -24.66
N ASN A 49 6.78 -2.18 -24.59
CA ASN A 49 6.65 -3.25 -25.58
C ASN A 49 5.98 -4.51 -24.98
N ALA A 50 5.22 -4.37 -23.90
CA ALA A 50 4.52 -5.49 -23.29
C ALA A 50 3.27 -5.86 -24.11
N GLU A 51 3.07 -7.16 -24.32
CA GLU A 51 1.93 -7.71 -25.05
C GLU A 51 1.18 -8.76 -24.19
N GLY A 52 -0.06 -9.04 -24.55
CA GLY A 52 -0.89 -10.06 -23.92
C GLY A 52 -1.10 -9.83 -22.42
N SER A 53 -1.00 -10.90 -21.62
CA SER A 53 -1.18 -10.84 -20.16
C SER A 53 -0.17 -9.91 -19.47
N ARG A 54 1.04 -9.76 -20.04
CA ARG A 54 2.05 -8.84 -19.52
C ARG A 54 1.60 -7.39 -19.64
N GLN A 55 0.97 -7.02 -20.76
CA GLN A 55 0.42 -5.68 -20.96
C GLN A 55 -0.66 -5.36 -19.90
N THR A 56 -1.49 -6.35 -19.56
CA THR A 56 -2.51 -6.19 -18.52
C THR A 56 -1.88 -5.93 -17.16
N GLY A 57 -0.83 -6.68 -16.78
CA GLY A 57 -0.09 -6.45 -15.54
C GLY A 57 0.58 -5.06 -15.49
N VAL A 58 1.13 -4.59 -16.61
CA VAL A 58 1.68 -3.23 -16.75
C VAL A 58 0.59 -2.18 -16.52
N ILE A 59 -0.56 -2.29 -17.19
CA ILE A 59 -1.68 -1.35 -17.06
C ILE A 59 -2.20 -1.33 -15.61
N ALA A 60 -2.39 -2.49 -14.99
CA ALA A 60 -2.84 -2.58 -13.60
C ALA A 60 -1.85 -1.90 -12.64
N SER A 61 -0.55 -2.15 -12.83
CA SER A 61 0.50 -1.57 -11.99
C SER A 61 0.63 -0.06 -12.19
N MET A 62 0.53 0.43 -13.43
CA MET A 62 0.48 1.87 -13.72
C MET A 62 -0.73 2.50 -13.04
N THR A 63 -1.91 1.90 -13.21
CA THR A 63 -3.17 2.42 -12.62
C THR A 63 -3.07 2.50 -11.10
N TYR A 64 -2.47 1.49 -10.45
CA TYR A 64 -2.23 1.49 -9.02
C TYR A 64 -1.37 2.69 -8.57
N PHE A 65 -0.23 2.93 -9.22
CA PHE A 65 0.64 4.04 -8.83
C PHE A 65 0.07 5.42 -9.19
N ILE A 66 -0.57 5.55 -10.36
CA ILE A 66 -1.24 6.78 -10.79
C ILE A 66 -2.34 7.13 -9.80
N GLY A 67 -3.24 6.19 -9.49
CA GLY A 67 -4.34 6.43 -8.57
C GLY A 67 -3.87 6.83 -7.17
N ARG A 68 -2.77 6.25 -6.68
CA ARG A 68 -2.17 6.66 -5.40
C ARG A 68 -1.59 8.07 -5.45
N PHE A 69 -0.88 8.42 -6.51
CA PHE A 69 -0.35 9.77 -6.69
C PHE A 69 -1.47 10.81 -6.73
N GLU A 70 -2.51 10.56 -7.53
CA GLU A 70 -3.63 11.48 -7.73
C GLU A 70 -4.56 11.56 -6.50
N ALA A 71 -4.62 10.52 -5.67
CA ALA A 71 -5.41 10.55 -4.44
C ALA A 71 -4.89 11.55 -3.39
N VAL A 72 -3.61 11.92 -3.46
CA VAL A 72 -2.95 12.80 -2.48
C VAL A 72 -2.38 14.08 -3.09
N SER A 73 -2.30 14.15 -4.42
CA SER A 73 -1.75 15.28 -5.16
C SER A 73 -2.87 16.06 -5.86
N ASP A 74 -2.79 17.38 -5.84
CA ASP A 74 -3.73 18.26 -6.57
C ASP A 74 -3.27 18.53 -8.02
N ILE A 75 -2.46 17.63 -8.58
CA ILE A 75 -1.84 17.76 -9.90
C ILE A 75 -2.15 16.50 -10.70
N GLU A 76 -2.61 16.67 -11.93
CA GLU A 76 -2.83 15.54 -12.85
C GLU A 76 -1.53 14.78 -13.14
N PHE A 77 -1.59 13.45 -13.15
CA PHE A 77 -0.43 12.60 -13.41
C PHE A 77 0.31 12.99 -14.69
N LYS A 78 -0.42 13.26 -15.78
CA LYS A 78 0.17 13.62 -17.08
C LYS A 78 1.07 14.85 -16.98
N THR A 79 0.62 15.87 -16.25
CA THR A 79 1.37 17.13 -16.07
C THR A 79 2.60 16.90 -15.20
N ALA A 80 2.42 16.22 -14.06
CA ALA A 80 3.52 15.90 -13.15
C ALA A 80 4.58 15.00 -13.80
N ALA A 81 4.17 14.00 -14.58
CA ALA A 81 5.08 13.09 -15.27
C ALA A 81 5.89 13.81 -16.36
N ALA A 82 5.25 14.70 -17.13
CA ALA A 82 5.93 15.49 -18.14
C ALA A 82 6.97 16.45 -17.53
N GLU A 83 6.69 17.02 -16.36
CA GLU A 83 7.66 17.85 -15.64
C GLU A 83 8.79 17.00 -15.05
N ARG A 84 8.45 15.87 -14.41
CA ARG A 84 9.42 14.95 -13.82
C ARG A 84 10.42 14.43 -14.86
N LEU A 85 9.96 14.10 -16.07
CA LEU A 85 10.82 13.64 -17.17
C LEU A 85 11.74 14.73 -17.75
N LYS A 86 11.45 16.02 -17.52
CA LYS A 86 12.37 17.12 -17.87
C LYS A 86 13.45 17.31 -16.82
N LEU A 87 13.15 17.01 -15.56
CA LEU A 87 14.01 17.27 -14.41
C LEU A 87 14.87 16.08 -13.99
N ALA A 88 14.40 14.86 -14.24
CA ALA A 88 15.13 13.63 -13.93
C ALA A 88 15.66 12.97 -15.20
N SER A 89 16.87 12.44 -15.11
CA SER A 89 17.34 11.45 -16.05
C SER A 89 16.57 10.14 -15.88
N MET A 90 16.41 9.38 -16.97
CA MET A 90 15.87 8.03 -16.89
C MET A 90 16.68 7.13 -15.95
N ALA A 91 18.00 7.34 -15.85
CA ALA A 91 18.88 6.59 -14.96
C ALA A 91 18.50 6.77 -13.48
N GLU A 92 18.12 7.99 -13.07
CA GLU A 92 17.67 8.25 -11.69
C GLU A 92 16.32 7.59 -11.37
N ILE A 93 15.42 7.51 -12.35
CA ILE A 93 14.14 6.82 -12.20
C ILE A 93 14.37 5.30 -12.11
N VAL A 94 15.24 4.76 -12.98
CA VAL A 94 15.60 3.34 -12.96
C VAL A 94 16.34 2.96 -11.68
N ALA A 95 17.17 3.83 -11.11
CA ALA A 95 17.84 3.56 -9.83
C ALA A 95 16.88 3.33 -8.66
N LYS A 96 15.59 3.66 -8.82
CA LYS A 96 14.52 3.42 -7.84
C LYS A 96 13.65 2.19 -8.17
N SER A 97 14.00 1.41 -9.20
CA SER A 97 13.18 0.30 -9.70
C SER A 97 12.86 -0.74 -8.64
N ASP A 98 13.81 -1.06 -7.75
CA ASP A 98 13.65 -2.12 -6.76
C ASP A 98 12.50 -1.82 -5.79
N GLY A 99 12.36 -0.54 -5.40
CA GLY A 99 11.24 -0.09 -4.59
C GLY A 99 9.91 -0.19 -5.34
N CYS A 100 9.90 0.09 -6.64
CA CYS A 100 8.69 -0.06 -7.46
C CYS A 100 8.29 -1.52 -7.63
N ILE A 101 9.27 -2.40 -7.88
CA ILE A 101 9.05 -3.86 -8.03
C ILE A 101 8.51 -4.44 -6.73
N SER A 102 9.14 -4.16 -5.58
CA SER A 102 8.67 -4.65 -4.28
C SER A 102 7.22 -4.22 -3.98
N ARG A 103 6.86 -2.99 -4.35
CA ARG A 103 5.49 -2.49 -4.17
C ARG A 103 4.49 -3.11 -5.15
N MET A 104 4.92 -3.44 -6.37
CA MET A 104 4.12 -4.21 -7.33
C MET A 104 3.90 -5.65 -6.85
N GLU A 105 4.91 -6.29 -6.27
CA GLU A 105 4.78 -7.62 -5.66
C GLU A 105 3.76 -7.59 -4.51
N ALA A 106 3.86 -6.61 -3.60
CA ALA A 106 2.88 -6.44 -2.54
C ALA A 106 1.46 -6.17 -3.08
N PHE A 107 1.33 -5.38 -4.15
CA PHE A 107 0.05 -5.18 -4.82
C PHE A 107 -0.50 -6.48 -5.44
N SER A 108 0.36 -7.27 -6.08
CA SER A 108 0.00 -8.58 -6.65
C SER A 108 -0.53 -9.54 -5.60
N VAL A 109 0.13 -9.62 -4.43
CA VAL A 109 -0.34 -10.42 -3.30
C VAL A 109 -1.74 -10.01 -2.88
N ARG A 110 -2.01 -8.72 -2.68
CA ARG A 110 -3.34 -8.23 -2.32
C ARG A 110 -4.41 -8.54 -3.37
N MET A 111 -4.07 -8.45 -4.65
CA MET A 111 -5.00 -8.79 -5.74
C MET A 111 -5.35 -10.28 -5.75
N ASN A 112 -4.38 -11.15 -5.45
CA ASN A 112 -4.62 -12.58 -5.31
C ASN A 112 -5.49 -12.88 -4.10
N GLU A 113 -5.19 -12.30 -2.94
CA GLU A 113 -6.00 -12.46 -1.72
C GLU A 113 -7.44 -11.99 -1.92
N PHE A 114 -7.62 -10.84 -2.59
CA PHE A 114 -8.95 -10.36 -2.98
C PHE A 114 -9.66 -11.34 -3.92
N GLY A 115 -8.94 -11.89 -4.90
CA GLY A 115 -9.48 -12.85 -5.86
C GLY A 115 -9.95 -14.15 -5.20
N GLU A 116 -9.21 -14.67 -4.22
CA GLU A 116 -9.62 -15.85 -3.44
C GLU A 116 -10.86 -15.54 -2.60
N ALA A 117 -10.85 -14.44 -1.84
CA ALA A 117 -12.03 -14.02 -1.05
C ALA A 117 -13.29 -13.83 -1.93
N PHE A 118 -13.13 -13.33 -3.16
CA PHE A 118 -14.23 -13.16 -4.10
C PHE A 118 -14.78 -14.49 -4.66
N LYS A 119 -13.95 -15.52 -4.80
CA LYS A 119 -14.41 -16.85 -5.18
C LYS A 119 -15.16 -17.52 -4.04
N ASP A 120 -14.67 -17.39 -2.82
CA ASP A 120 -15.32 -17.95 -1.63
C ASP A 120 -16.74 -17.37 -1.47
N MET A 121 -16.88 -16.04 -1.60
CA MET A 121 -18.20 -15.40 -1.56
C MET A 121 -19.14 -15.86 -2.69
N GLN A 122 -18.62 -16.10 -3.90
CA GLN A 122 -19.45 -16.61 -5.00
C GLN A 122 -19.93 -18.04 -4.71
N SER A 123 -19.07 -18.89 -4.17
CA SER A 123 -19.45 -20.26 -3.79
C SER A 123 -20.55 -20.26 -2.73
N GLU A 124 -20.46 -19.38 -1.73
CA GLU A 124 -21.49 -19.25 -0.68
C GLU A 124 -22.85 -18.83 -1.28
N LEU A 125 -22.85 -17.89 -2.22
CA LEU A 125 -24.08 -17.44 -2.90
C LEU A 125 -24.68 -18.52 -3.80
N ASP A 126 -23.86 -19.25 -4.55
CA ASP A 126 -24.31 -20.33 -5.43
C ASP A 126 -24.87 -21.52 -4.63
N ASP A 127 -24.29 -21.82 -3.45
CA ASP A 127 -24.77 -22.88 -2.55
C ASP A 127 -26.10 -22.51 -1.87
N GLU A 128 -26.28 -21.24 -1.45
CA GLU A 128 -27.55 -20.74 -0.87
C GLU A 128 -28.71 -20.86 -1.87
N ASP A 129 -28.52 -20.43 -3.13
CA ASP A 129 -29.55 -20.53 -4.19
C ASP A 129 -29.92 -21.99 -4.52
N SER A 130 -28.99 -22.94 -4.34
CA SER A 130 -29.23 -24.38 -4.59
C SER A 130 -29.97 -25.11 -3.45
N SER A 131 -30.03 -24.50 -2.27
CA SER A 131 -30.62 -25.10 -1.06
C SER A 131 -32.11 -24.79 -0.85
N ASP A 132 -32.67 -23.91 -1.70
CA ASP A 132 -34.08 -23.51 -1.71
C ASP A 132 -34.93 -24.26 -2.79
N GLU A 133 -34.36 -25.24 -3.51
CA GLU A 133 -35.07 -26.19 -4.40
C GLU A 133 -35.35 -27.56 -3.74
#